data_AF-A0A3P0NVU3-F1
#
_entry.id   AF-A0A3P0NVU3-F1
#
_cell.length_a   1.000
_cell.length_b   1.000
_cell.length_c   1.000
_cell.angle_alpha   90.00
_cell.angle_beta   90.00
_cell.angle_gamma   90.00
#
_symmetry.space_group_name_H-M   'P 1'
#
loop_
_entity.id
_entity.type
_entity.pdbx_description
1 polymer ?
#
loop_
_entity_poly.entity_id
_entity_poly.type
_entity_poly.pdbx_seq_one_letter_code
_entity_poly.pdbx_strand_id
1 'polypeptide(L)'
;MARPARTDSEKKRGGMRAAALLHALARHVGAENPYQFATRFDARMNSTTHTSGKWRLNFGGGQALSINQLKLLSQFDARANLLHERGPADLWIALWGDAHDLWQLCRSRLCHMGPSLDDRIWSEVADEFADEKAFDVTLADFEGEVLLAEANQALLPLRYLSEAVALHRLFQTMSTLALLSFDGVGTYRCVRICLDNANVTAELSHHGILESIRDELAAIVTRPEATVPAEERWETLRSRLDWIG
;
A
#
# COMPACT_ATOMS: atom_id res chain seq x y z
N MET A 1 -23.92 -22.46 -13.20
CA MET A 1 -24.32 -21.05 -12.98
C MET A 1 -23.22 -20.15 -13.51
N ALA A 2 -23.52 -19.26 -14.46
CA ALA A 2 -22.55 -18.28 -14.97
C ALA A 2 -22.28 -17.22 -13.89
N ARG A 3 -21.01 -16.89 -13.63
CA ARG A 3 -20.64 -15.86 -12.66
C ARG A 3 -21.19 -14.50 -13.14
N PRO A 4 -21.79 -13.68 -12.27
CA PRO A 4 -22.24 -12.33 -12.65
C PRO A 4 -21.08 -11.53 -13.24
N ALA A 5 -21.41 -10.62 -14.17
CA ALA A 5 -20.43 -9.73 -14.78
C ALA A 5 -19.73 -8.91 -13.69
N ARG A 6 -18.39 -8.81 -13.80
CA ARG A 6 -17.59 -8.03 -12.85
C ARG A 6 -18.03 -6.57 -12.84
N THR A 7 -18.10 -5.97 -11.65
CA THR A 7 -18.34 -4.53 -11.52
C THR A 7 -17.17 -3.74 -12.10
N ASP A 8 -17.37 -2.46 -12.41
CA ASP A 8 -16.29 -1.63 -12.93
C ASP A 8 -15.18 -1.39 -11.88
N SER A 9 -15.54 -1.37 -10.60
CA SER A 9 -14.57 -1.35 -9.50
C SER A 9 -13.72 -2.64 -9.46
N GLU A 10 -14.32 -3.81 -9.63
CA GLU A 10 -13.58 -5.08 -9.71
C GLU A 10 -12.65 -5.14 -10.92
N LYS A 11 -13.06 -4.59 -12.06
CA LYS A 11 -12.21 -4.49 -13.26
C LYS A 11 -11.03 -3.56 -13.00
N LYS A 12 -11.26 -2.37 -12.44
CA LYS A 12 -10.22 -1.39 -12.10
C LYS A 12 -9.18 -2.01 -11.14
N ARG A 13 -9.66 -2.66 -10.07
CA ARG A 13 -8.81 -3.38 -9.09
C ARG A 13 -8.01 -4.49 -9.72
N GLY A 14 -8.63 -5.31 -10.56
CA GLY A 14 -7.94 -6.38 -11.29
C GLY A 14 -6.86 -5.84 -12.23
N GLY A 15 -7.11 -4.73 -12.89
CA GLY A 15 -6.15 -4.01 -13.72
C GLY A 15 -4.94 -3.50 -12.93
N MET A 16 -5.18 -2.82 -11.80
CA MET A 16 -4.12 -2.35 -10.89
C MET A 16 -3.23 -3.50 -10.39
N ARG A 17 -3.85 -4.61 -9.95
CA ARG A 17 -3.11 -5.81 -9.51
C ARG A 17 -2.24 -6.39 -10.61
N ALA A 18 -2.74 -6.41 -11.85
CA ALA A 18 -2.00 -6.90 -13.01
C ALA A 18 -0.79 -6.01 -13.32
N ALA A 19 -0.98 -4.69 -13.34
CA ALA A 19 0.09 -3.74 -13.61
C ALA A 19 1.18 -3.83 -12.54
N ALA A 20 0.81 -3.72 -11.26
CA ALA A 20 1.76 -3.75 -10.16
C ALA A 20 2.60 -5.04 -10.13
N LEU A 21 1.97 -6.20 -10.36
CA LEU A 21 2.69 -7.48 -10.43
C LEU A 21 3.68 -7.49 -11.61
N LEU A 22 3.23 -7.12 -12.82
CA LEU A 22 4.09 -7.19 -14.00
C LEU A 22 5.27 -6.23 -13.93
N HIS A 23 5.08 -5.01 -13.40
CA HIS A 23 6.17 -4.08 -13.15
C HIS A 23 7.14 -4.62 -12.08
N ALA A 24 6.63 -5.23 -11.00
CA ALA A 24 7.49 -5.85 -9.98
C ALA A 24 8.34 -7.00 -10.56
N LEU A 25 7.74 -7.86 -11.39
CA LEU A 25 8.45 -8.95 -12.06
C LEU A 25 9.43 -8.44 -13.11
N ALA A 26 9.06 -7.40 -13.86
CA ALA A 26 9.94 -6.75 -14.82
C ALA A 26 11.19 -6.20 -14.14
N ARG A 27 11.03 -5.50 -13.01
CA ARG A 27 12.16 -5.04 -12.18
C ARG A 27 13.04 -6.20 -11.74
N HIS A 28 12.45 -7.29 -11.25
CA HIS A 28 13.21 -8.45 -10.79
C HIS A 28 14.13 -9.04 -11.87
N VAL A 29 13.69 -9.01 -13.12
CA VAL A 29 14.50 -9.48 -14.25
C VAL A 29 15.20 -8.36 -15.02
N GLY A 30 15.16 -7.11 -14.56
CA GLY A 30 15.81 -5.93 -15.15
C GLY A 30 15.19 -5.40 -16.46
N ALA A 31 13.92 -5.69 -16.71
CA ALA A 31 13.18 -5.21 -17.87
C ALA A 31 12.46 -3.88 -17.58
N GLU A 32 12.52 -2.94 -18.53
CA GLU A 32 11.96 -1.59 -18.36
C GLU A 32 10.60 -1.40 -19.05
N ASN A 33 10.21 -2.32 -19.92
CA ASN A 33 8.99 -2.21 -20.70
C ASN A 33 8.38 -3.59 -21.00
N PRO A 34 7.10 -3.65 -21.45
CA PRO A 34 6.40 -4.92 -21.67
C PRO A 34 7.09 -5.82 -22.70
N TYR A 35 7.75 -5.23 -23.69
CA TYR A 35 8.48 -5.96 -24.74
C TYR A 35 9.69 -6.66 -24.15
N GLN A 36 10.55 -5.93 -23.43
CA GLN A 36 11.73 -6.50 -22.78
C GLN A 36 11.34 -7.57 -21.75
N PHE A 37 10.25 -7.35 -21.01
CA PHE A 37 9.73 -8.34 -20.08
C PHE A 37 9.30 -9.61 -20.82
N ALA A 38 8.52 -9.49 -21.90
CA ALA A 38 8.06 -10.63 -22.68
C ALA A 38 9.24 -11.43 -23.26
N THR A 39 10.27 -10.77 -23.77
CA THR A 39 11.49 -11.42 -24.29
C THR A 39 12.22 -12.21 -23.20
N ARG A 40 12.40 -11.63 -22.01
CA ARG A 40 13.07 -12.33 -20.88
C ARG A 40 12.21 -13.47 -20.34
N PHE A 41 10.90 -13.27 -20.28
CA PHE A 41 9.94 -14.31 -19.90
C PHE A 41 10.00 -15.50 -20.87
N ASP A 42 9.95 -15.23 -22.17
CA ASP A 42 9.97 -16.24 -23.23
C ASP A 42 11.26 -17.05 -23.25
N ALA A 43 12.40 -16.38 -23.07
CA ALA A 43 13.70 -17.05 -22.98
C ALA A 43 13.78 -18.04 -21.80
N ARG A 44 13.14 -17.72 -20.67
CA ARG A 44 13.15 -18.56 -19.47
C ARG A 44 12.09 -19.66 -19.48
N MET A 45 10.93 -19.39 -20.07
CA MET A 45 9.78 -20.29 -20.05
C MET A 45 9.61 -21.10 -21.34
N ASN A 46 10.51 -20.92 -22.33
CA ASN A 46 10.42 -21.50 -23.67
C ASN A 46 9.04 -21.23 -24.31
N SER A 47 8.60 -19.97 -24.28
CA SER A 47 7.28 -19.52 -24.75
C SER A 47 7.38 -18.45 -25.84
N THR A 48 6.25 -18.05 -26.43
CA THR A 48 6.16 -17.01 -27.47
C THR A 48 5.13 -15.93 -27.11
N THR A 49 5.23 -15.38 -25.90
CA THR A 49 4.36 -14.31 -25.38
C THR A 49 4.70 -12.93 -25.96
N HIS A 50 5.94 -12.76 -26.41
CA HIS A 50 6.44 -11.57 -27.07
C HIS A 50 5.72 -11.29 -28.40
N THR A 51 5.66 -12.28 -29.28
CA THR A 51 5.01 -12.15 -30.60
C THR A 51 3.50 -11.95 -30.52
N SER A 52 2.87 -12.40 -29.44
CA SER A 52 1.42 -12.24 -29.21
C SER A 52 1.05 -10.94 -28.49
N GLY A 53 2.02 -10.15 -28.01
CA GLY A 53 1.73 -8.95 -27.23
C GLY A 53 0.98 -9.22 -25.93
N LYS A 54 1.05 -10.45 -25.41
CA LYS A 54 0.18 -11.00 -24.35
C LYS A 54 0.13 -10.15 -23.09
N TRP A 55 1.24 -9.50 -22.74
CA TRP A 55 1.37 -8.75 -21.49
C TRP A 55 0.98 -7.28 -21.62
N ARG A 56 0.80 -6.74 -22.83
CA ARG A 56 0.67 -5.29 -23.07
C ARG A 56 -0.50 -4.65 -22.31
N LEU A 57 -1.68 -5.25 -22.38
CA LEU A 57 -2.88 -4.72 -21.70
C LEU A 57 -2.82 -4.88 -20.18
N ASN A 58 -2.15 -5.93 -19.70
CA ASN A 58 -1.95 -6.16 -18.27
C ASN A 58 -0.93 -5.17 -17.68
N PHE A 59 0.15 -4.89 -18.41
CA PHE A 59 1.22 -3.96 -17.99
C PHE A 59 0.70 -2.52 -17.84
N GLY A 60 -0.24 -2.11 -18.70
CA GLY A 60 -0.91 -0.80 -18.62
C GLY A 60 -2.12 -0.76 -17.69
N GLY A 61 -2.43 -1.84 -16.96
CA GLY A 61 -3.58 -1.91 -16.06
C GLY A 61 -4.95 -1.90 -16.74
N GLY A 62 -5.01 -1.97 -18.07
CA GLY A 62 -6.26 -2.01 -18.83
C GLY A 62 -7.00 -3.35 -18.72
N GLN A 63 -6.31 -4.42 -18.34
CA GLN A 63 -6.90 -5.74 -18.18
C GLN A 63 -6.33 -6.48 -16.97
N ALA A 64 -7.22 -7.13 -16.21
CA ALA A 64 -6.84 -8.05 -15.14
C ALA A 64 -6.14 -9.31 -15.68
N LEU A 65 -5.27 -9.92 -14.87
CA LEU A 65 -4.70 -11.23 -15.19
C LEU A 65 -5.78 -12.32 -15.14
N SER A 66 -5.78 -13.19 -16.13
CA SER A 66 -6.51 -14.45 -16.06
C SER A 66 -5.81 -15.43 -15.10
N ILE A 67 -6.56 -16.41 -14.59
CA ILE A 67 -6.02 -17.46 -13.70
C ILE A 67 -4.83 -18.18 -14.35
N ASN A 68 -4.92 -18.49 -15.65
CA ASN A 68 -3.85 -19.17 -16.36
C ASN A 68 -2.60 -18.28 -16.53
N GLN A 69 -2.78 -16.97 -16.75
CA GLN A 69 -1.66 -16.04 -16.77
C GLN A 69 -0.97 -15.96 -15.40
N LEU A 70 -1.73 -15.88 -14.31
CA LEU A 70 -1.16 -15.84 -12.96
C LEU A 70 -0.42 -17.13 -12.61
N LYS A 71 -0.96 -18.31 -13.00
CA LYS A 71 -0.26 -19.60 -12.87
C LYS A 71 1.08 -19.61 -13.59
N LEU A 72 1.12 -19.12 -14.83
CA LEU A 72 2.36 -19.01 -15.61
C LEU A 72 3.38 -18.07 -14.94
N LEU A 73 2.93 -16.91 -14.46
CA LEU A 73 3.79 -15.96 -13.75
C LEU A 73 4.33 -16.54 -12.42
N SER A 74 3.54 -17.39 -11.75
CA SER A 74 3.96 -18.07 -10.52
C SER A 74 5.00 -19.15 -10.75
N GLN A 75 5.02 -19.76 -11.94
CA GLN A 75 6.11 -20.66 -12.35
C GLN A 75 7.40 -19.89 -12.66
N PHE A 76 7.26 -18.63 -13.09
CA PHE A 76 8.39 -17.75 -13.40
C PHE A 76 9.02 -17.11 -12.16
N ASP A 77 8.21 -16.65 -11.21
CA ASP A 77 8.62 -16.16 -9.89
C ASP A 77 7.65 -16.69 -8.83
N ALA A 78 8.18 -17.43 -7.85
CA ALA A 78 7.38 -18.06 -6.80
C ALA A 78 6.57 -17.05 -5.96
N ARG A 79 6.98 -15.78 -5.92
CA ARG A 79 6.30 -14.70 -5.19
C ARG A 79 5.15 -14.07 -5.97
N ALA A 80 4.94 -14.42 -7.24
CA ALA A 80 3.97 -13.74 -8.10
C ALA A 80 2.53 -13.78 -7.53
N ASN A 81 2.11 -14.92 -6.97
CA ASN A 81 0.80 -15.02 -6.31
C ASN A 81 0.68 -14.07 -5.13
N LEU A 82 1.69 -14.06 -4.24
CA LEU A 82 1.72 -13.22 -3.05
C LEU A 82 1.68 -11.73 -3.43
N LEU A 83 2.50 -11.32 -4.40
CA LEU A 83 2.57 -9.95 -4.90
C LEU A 83 1.26 -9.52 -5.58
N HIS A 84 0.57 -10.42 -6.27
CA HIS A 84 -0.73 -10.14 -6.89
C HIS A 84 -1.86 -10.01 -5.86
N GLU A 85 -1.81 -10.81 -4.80
CA GLU A 85 -2.83 -10.84 -3.76
C GLU A 85 -2.70 -9.65 -2.79
N ARG A 86 -1.48 -9.43 -2.28
CA ARG A 86 -1.20 -8.42 -1.24
C ARG A 86 -0.80 -7.07 -1.80
N GLY A 87 -0.15 -7.06 -2.96
CA GLY A 87 0.33 -5.84 -3.60
C GLY A 87 1.64 -5.33 -3.03
N PRO A 88 2.15 -4.22 -3.58
CA PRO A 88 3.38 -3.62 -3.08
C PRO A 88 3.13 -3.10 -1.66
N ALA A 89 3.98 -3.52 -0.72
CA ALA A 89 3.84 -3.20 0.69
C ALA A 89 2.44 -3.46 1.28
N ASP A 90 1.77 -4.56 0.88
CA ASP A 90 0.42 -4.94 1.34
C ASP A 90 -0.71 -3.95 1.02
N LEU A 91 -0.48 -3.04 0.07
CA LEU A 91 -1.42 -1.97 -0.26
C LEU A 91 -2.81 -2.47 -0.69
N TRP A 92 -2.93 -3.68 -1.26
CA TRP A 92 -4.24 -4.24 -1.60
C TRP A 92 -5.05 -4.65 -0.38
N ILE A 93 -4.38 -5.13 0.67
CA ILE A 93 -5.04 -5.43 1.94
C ILE A 93 -5.45 -4.12 2.60
N ALA A 94 -4.54 -3.14 2.63
CA ALA A 94 -4.83 -1.82 3.17
C ALA A 94 -6.05 -1.17 2.50
N LEU A 95 -6.15 -1.23 1.16
CA LEU A 95 -7.26 -0.61 0.42
C LEU A 95 -8.57 -1.42 0.45
N TRP A 96 -8.49 -2.74 0.28
CA TRP A 96 -9.67 -3.57 -0.03
C TRP A 96 -9.80 -4.84 0.80
N GLY A 97 -8.82 -5.13 1.66
CA GLY A 97 -8.86 -6.27 2.58
C GLY A 97 -9.93 -6.13 3.65
N ASP A 98 -10.17 -7.21 4.38
CA ASP A 98 -11.11 -7.21 5.50
C ASP A 98 -10.60 -6.32 6.65
N ALA A 99 -11.52 -5.71 7.41
CA ALA A 99 -11.15 -4.87 8.55
C ALA A 99 -10.34 -5.65 9.61
N HIS A 100 -10.58 -6.96 9.76
CA HIS A 100 -9.84 -7.83 10.69
C HIS A 100 -8.35 -7.94 10.34
N ASP A 101 -8.00 -7.81 9.06
CA ASP A 101 -6.60 -7.92 8.61
C ASP A 101 -5.83 -6.59 8.76
N LEU A 102 -6.54 -5.46 8.90
CA LEU A 102 -5.92 -4.13 8.87
C LEU A 102 -5.03 -3.86 10.06
N TRP A 103 -5.41 -4.33 11.25
CA TRP A 103 -4.62 -4.10 12.46
C TRP A 103 -3.22 -4.73 12.37
N GLN A 104 -3.12 -5.87 11.69
CA GLN A 104 -1.83 -6.54 11.47
C GLN A 104 -0.91 -5.78 10.50
N LEU A 105 -1.46 -4.85 9.70
CA LEU A 105 -0.64 -3.97 8.85
C LEU A 105 -0.03 -2.80 9.62
N CYS A 106 -0.58 -2.44 10.78
CA CYS A 106 -0.15 -1.31 11.57
C CYS A 106 1.08 -1.67 12.41
N ARG A 107 2.29 -1.56 11.85
CA ARG A 107 3.53 -1.91 12.56
C ARG A 107 3.80 -0.99 13.74
N SER A 108 3.30 0.24 13.69
CA SER A 108 3.30 1.18 14.81
C SER A 108 2.63 0.64 16.07
N ARG A 109 1.74 -0.38 15.94
CA ARG A 109 1.12 -1.07 17.09
C ARG A 109 2.14 -1.73 18.01
N LEU A 110 3.30 -2.11 17.47
CA LEU A 110 4.40 -2.71 18.24
C LEU A 110 5.52 -1.69 18.46
N CYS A 111 5.92 -0.98 17.41
CA CYS A 111 7.07 -0.07 17.44
C CYS A 111 6.84 1.11 16.50
N HIS A 112 7.05 2.35 16.97
CA HIS A 112 6.84 3.58 16.18
C HIS A 112 7.69 3.60 14.89
N MET A 113 8.90 3.03 14.93
CA MET A 113 9.78 2.87 13.75
C MET A 113 9.37 1.71 12.84
N GLY A 114 8.39 0.88 13.20
CA GLY A 114 7.99 -0.31 12.45
C GLY A 114 7.73 -0.09 10.94
N PRO A 115 7.02 0.98 10.52
CA PRO A 115 6.79 1.25 9.10
C PRO A 115 8.06 1.61 8.31
N SER A 116 9.12 2.05 9.00
CA SER A 116 10.43 2.36 8.38
C SER A 116 11.28 1.12 8.11
N LEU A 117 11.03 0.01 8.81
CA LEU A 117 11.80 -1.22 8.68
C LEU A 117 11.42 -1.96 7.40
N ASP A 118 12.42 -2.49 6.69
CA ASP A 118 12.16 -3.37 5.55
C ASP A 118 11.49 -4.68 5.99
N ASP A 119 10.79 -5.35 5.05
CA ASP A 119 10.00 -6.54 5.37
C ASP A 119 10.83 -7.71 5.90
N ARG A 120 12.11 -7.80 5.53
CA ARG A 120 13.00 -8.85 6.03
C ARG A 120 13.38 -8.57 7.47
N ILE A 121 13.80 -7.35 7.80
CA ILE A 121 14.09 -6.96 9.19
C ILE A 121 12.83 -7.12 10.05
N TRP A 122 11.69 -6.62 9.57
CA TRP A 122 10.43 -6.74 10.29
C TRP A 122 10.08 -8.19 10.63
N SER A 123 10.28 -9.12 9.68
CA SER A 123 10.00 -10.54 9.91
C SER A 123 10.90 -11.19 10.97
N GLU A 124 12.05 -10.60 11.27
CA GLU A 124 12.98 -11.10 12.28
C GLU A 124 12.64 -10.53 13.68
N VAL A 125 12.20 -9.27 13.74
CA VAL A 125 12.02 -8.55 15.03
C VAL A 125 10.57 -8.46 15.52
N ALA A 126 9.57 -8.75 14.68
CA ALA A 126 8.16 -8.53 15.03
C ALA A 126 7.72 -9.34 16.27
N ASP A 127 8.23 -10.57 16.41
CA ASP A 127 7.89 -11.47 17.53
C ASP A 127 8.61 -11.10 18.83
N GLU A 128 9.55 -10.15 18.80
CA GLU A 128 10.25 -9.65 20.01
C GLU A 128 9.38 -8.69 20.82
N PHE A 129 8.34 -8.11 20.20
CA PHE A 129 7.42 -7.19 20.87
C PHE A 129 6.26 -7.96 21.50
N ALA A 130 6.24 -8.01 22.84
CA ALA A 130 5.23 -8.77 23.58
C ALA A 130 3.87 -8.05 23.71
N ASP A 131 3.88 -6.71 23.70
CA ASP A 131 2.70 -5.89 24.00
C ASP A 131 2.32 -5.01 22.82
N GLU A 132 1.07 -5.16 22.36
CA GLU A 132 0.48 -4.24 21.39
C GLU A 132 -0.04 -2.98 22.08
N LYS A 133 0.24 -1.83 21.47
CA LYS A 133 -0.31 -0.55 21.87
C LYS A 133 -1.79 -0.47 21.54
N ALA A 134 -2.53 0.32 22.31
CA ALA A 134 -3.88 0.69 21.96
C ALA A 134 -3.92 1.46 20.63
N PHE A 135 -5.07 1.43 19.94
CA PHE A 135 -5.26 2.07 18.65
C PHE A 135 -4.92 3.56 18.67
N ASP A 136 -5.30 4.26 19.73
CA ASP A 136 -5.16 5.71 19.83
C ASP A 136 -3.69 6.13 20.05
N VAL A 137 -2.93 5.36 20.83
CA VAL A 137 -1.47 5.52 20.97
C VAL A 137 -0.77 5.20 19.66
N THR A 138 -1.17 4.11 19.00
CA THR A 138 -0.64 3.70 17.69
C THR A 138 -0.82 4.79 16.63
N LEU A 139 -2.03 5.36 16.56
CA LEU A 139 -2.33 6.46 15.65
C LEU A 139 -1.51 7.72 15.99
N ALA A 140 -1.37 8.05 17.28
CA ALA A 140 -0.59 9.21 17.70
C ALA A 140 0.89 9.04 17.29
N ASP A 141 1.51 7.91 17.61
CA ASP A 141 2.90 7.61 17.24
C ASP A 141 3.11 7.67 15.73
N PHE A 142 2.22 7.04 14.97
CA PHE A 142 2.30 7.05 13.52
C PHE A 142 2.15 8.47 12.94
N GLU A 143 1.20 9.26 13.45
CA GLU A 143 1.03 10.65 13.03
C GLU A 143 2.27 11.49 13.36
N GLY A 144 2.86 11.32 14.54
CA GLY A 144 4.09 12.00 14.95
C GLY A 144 5.27 11.69 14.02
N GLU A 145 5.47 10.42 13.67
CA GLU A 145 6.51 9.99 12.71
C GLU A 145 6.30 10.61 11.32
N VAL A 146 5.06 10.61 10.82
CA VAL A 146 4.72 11.18 9.52
C VAL A 146 4.91 12.71 9.51
N LEU A 147 4.54 13.40 10.58
CA LEU A 147 4.77 14.84 10.73
C LEU A 147 6.25 15.17 10.83
N LEU A 148 7.04 14.34 11.52
CA LEU A 148 8.49 14.50 11.61
C LEU A 148 9.13 14.32 10.23
N ALA A 149 8.67 13.32 9.46
CA ALA A 149 9.10 13.11 8.10
C ALA A 149 8.72 14.27 7.17
N GLU A 150 7.51 14.84 7.30
CA GLU A 150 7.09 16.02 6.54
C GLU A 150 7.99 17.22 6.85
N ALA A 151 8.24 17.49 8.14
CA ALA A 151 9.08 18.61 8.59
C ALA A 151 10.54 18.50 8.10
N ASN A 152 11.08 17.28 8.06
CA ASN A 152 12.46 17.03 7.63
C ASN A 152 12.58 16.64 6.15
N GLN A 153 11.49 16.65 5.39
CA GLN A 153 11.44 16.17 4.00
C GLN A 153 12.01 14.76 3.83
N ALA A 154 11.81 13.90 4.84
CA ALA A 154 12.32 12.55 4.83
C ALA A 154 11.59 11.68 3.80
N LEU A 155 12.32 10.76 3.17
CA LEU A 155 11.76 9.81 2.23
C LEU A 155 11.08 8.67 3.00
N LEU A 156 9.78 8.50 2.78
CA LEU A 156 8.99 7.46 3.43
C LEU A 156 8.94 6.20 2.56
N PRO A 157 9.19 5.00 3.11
CA PRO A 157 8.86 3.75 2.43
C PRO A 157 7.37 3.67 2.07
N LEU A 158 7.03 2.97 0.99
CA LEU A 158 5.62 2.75 0.58
C LEU A 158 4.75 2.13 1.69
N ARG A 159 5.37 1.40 2.62
CA ARG A 159 4.75 0.84 3.83
C ARG A 159 3.96 1.88 4.64
N TYR A 160 4.46 3.11 4.73
CA TYR A 160 3.75 4.20 5.43
C TYR A 160 2.39 4.49 4.79
N LEU A 161 2.27 4.44 3.46
CA LEU A 161 0.99 4.64 2.80
C LEU A 161 0.00 3.51 3.14
N SER A 162 0.45 2.25 3.10
CA SER A 162 -0.39 1.11 3.45
C SER A 162 -0.89 1.20 4.89
N GLU A 163 -0.02 1.59 5.81
CA GLU A 163 -0.36 1.76 7.22
C GLU A 163 -1.30 2.94 7.47
N ALA A 164 -1.06 4.09 6.82
CA ALA A 164 -1.95 5.25 6.89
C ALA A 164 -3.37 4.91 6.41
N VAL A 165 -3.49 4.18 5.30
CA VAL A 165 -4.78 3.72 4.76
C VAL A 165 -5.44 2.71 5.70
N ALA A 166 -4.68 1.79 6.29
CA ALA A 166 -5.19 0.81 7.24
C ALA A 166 -5.74 1.50 8.51
N LEU A 167 -4.98 2.42 9.10
CA LEU A 167 -5.40 3.21 10.27
C LEU A 167 -6.64 4.05 9.97
N HIS A 168 -6.72 4.68 8.79
CA HIS A 168 -7.89 5.42 8.37
C HIS A 168 -9.14 4.53 8.30
N ARG A 169 -9.03 3.37 7.65
CA ARG A 169 -10.17 2.43 7.52
C ARG A 169 -10.58 1.82 8.87
N LEU A 170 -9.62 1.52 9.74
CA LEU A 170 -9.89 1.07 11.11
C LEU A 170 -10.63 2.14 11.90
N PHE A 171 -10.17 3.40 11.84
CA PHE A 171 -10.86 4.52 12.48
C PHE A 171 -12.30 4.67 11.98
N GLN A 172 -12.52 4.61 10.67
CA GLN A 172 -13.88 4.64 10.10
C GLN A 172 -14.74 3.50 10.65
N THR A 173 -14.20 2.27 10.67
CA THR A 173 -14.91 1.10 11.17
C THR A 173 -15.27 1.26 12.65
N MET A 174 -14.31 1.63 13.50
CA MET A 174 -14.54 1.86 14.93
C MET A 174 -15.55 2.98 15.19
N SER A 175 -15.51 4.06 14.40
CA SER A 175 -16.42 5.20 14.51
C SER A 175 -17.88 4.84 14.20
N THR A 176 -18.12 3.78 13.42
CA THR A 176 -19.49 3.27 13.22
C THR A 176 -20.04 2.49 14.40
N LEU A 177 -19.16 2.02 15.30
CA LEU A 177 -19.52 1.14 16.41
C LEU A 177 -19.55 1.88 17.75
N ALA A 178 -18.71 2.89 17.93
CA ALA A 178 -18.58 3.63 19.17
C ALA A 178 -18.20 5.10 18.95
N LEU A 179 -18.52 5.93 19.95
CA LEU A 179 -17.96 7.27 20.06
C LEU A 179 -16.49 7.16 20.46
N LEU A 180 -15.60 7.68 19.62
CA LEU A 180 -14.17 7.70 19.86
C LEU A 180 -13.76 9.02 20.52
N SER A 181 -12.75 8.96 21.39
CA SER A 181 -12.24 10.12 22.13
C SER A 181 -11.30 11.01 21.32
N PHE A 182 -11.04 10.67 20.05
CA PHE A 182 -10.09 11.38 19.19
C PHE A 182 -10.74 11.77 17.84
N ASP A 183 -10.27 12.87 17.28
CA ASP A 183 -10.89 13.61 16.16
C ASP A 183 -10.80 12.94 14.79
N GLY A 184 -9.92 11.94 14.63
CA GLY A 184 -9.68 11.26 13.36
C GLY A 184 -8.88 12.06 12.33
N VAL A 185 -8.54 13.31 12.61
CA VAL A 185 -7.87 14.24 11.67
C VAL A 185 -6.54 13.66 11.19
N GLY A 186 -5.77 13.09 12.13
CA GLY A 186 -4.50 12.44 11.83
C GLY A 186 -4.60 11.35 10.77
N THR A 187 -5.73 10.62 10.71
CA THR A 187 -5.90 9.55 9.73
C THR A 187 -6.00 10.07 8.30
N TYR A 188 -6.68 11.20 8.08
CA TYR A 188 -6.80 11.83 6.77
C TYR A 188 -5.47 12.47 6.35
N ARG A 189 -4.86 13.20 7.28
CA ARG A 189 -3.60 13.92 7.03
C ARG A 189 -2.46 12.96 6.70
N CYS A 190 -2.32 11.86 7.45
CA CYS A 190 -1.25 10.90 7.19
C CYS A 190 -1.34 10.28 5.80
N VAL A 191 -2.55 9.94 5.32
CA VAL A 191 -2.75 9.43 3.95
C VAL A 191 -2.29 10.45 2.92
N ARG A 192 -2.65 11.74 3.10
CA ARG A 192 -2.22 12.82 2.21
C ARG A 192 -0.71 12.96 2.20
N ILE A 193 -0.06 13.09 3.37
CA ILE A 193 1.40 13.26 3.46
C ILE A 193 2.13 12.07 2.82
N CYS A 194 1.67 10.84 3.07
CA CYS A 194 2.27 9.66 2.45
C CYS A 194 2.11 9.68 0.92
N LEU A 195 0.93 10.05 0.41
CA LEU A 195 0.67 10.11 -1.03
C LEU A 195 1.48 11.22 -1.73
N ASP A 196 1.73 12.33 -1.04
CA ASP A 196 2.54 13.46 -1.52
C ASP A 196 4.06 13.22 -1.35
N ASN A 197 4.46 12.20 -0.58
CA ASN A 197 5.87 11.89 -0.35
C ASN A 197 6.55 11.44 -1.66
N ALA A 198 7.76 11.97 -1.91
CA ALA A 198 8.49 11.75 -3.16
C ALA A 198 8.82 10.27 -3.41
N ASN A 199 9.26 9.53 -2.38
CA ASN A 199 9.62 8.13 -2.52
C ASN A 199 8.39 7.24 -2.74
N VAL A 200 7.30 7.52 -2.02
CA VAL A 200 6.00 6.83 -2.22
C VAL A 200 5.49 7.06 -3.65
N THR A 201 5.51 8.31 -4.12
CA THR A 201 5.11 8.66 -5.49
C THR A 201 5.96 7.93 -6.54
N ALA A 202 7.27 7.85 -6.32
CA ALA A 202 8.20 7.15 -7.20
C ALA A 202 7.92 5.63 -7.23
N GLU A 203 7.75 4.98 -6.08
CA GLU A 203 7.44 3.55 -6.00
C GLU A 203 6.09 3.22 -6.66
N LEU A 204 5.04 4.02 -6.40
CA LEU A 204 3.74 3.84 -7.04
C LEU A 204 3.80 4.04 -8.57
N SER A 205 4.61 4.99 -9.03
CA SER A 205 4.85 5.21 -10.47
C SER A 205 5.58 4.03 -11.08
N HIS A 206 6.58 3.50 -10.38
CA HIS A 206 7.35 2.35 -10.81
C HIS A 206 6.49 1.08 -10.91
N HIS A 207 5.49 0.93 -10.05
CA HIS A 207 4.48 -0.12 -10.15
C HIS A 207 3.39 0.16 -11.19
N GLY A 208 3.41 1.33 -11.85
CA GLY A 208 2.42 1.71 -12.86
C GLY A 208 1.01 1.93 -12.30
N ILE A 209 0.88 2.27 -11.02
CA ILE A 209 -0.41 2.38 -10.31
C ILE A 209 -0.66 3.76 -9.68
N LEU A 210 0.28 4.71 -9.74
CA LEU A 210 0.16 6.03 -9.08
C LEU A 210 -1.20 6.71 -9.28
N GLU A 211 -1.60 6.96 -10.53
CA GLU A 211 -2.84 7.68 -10.82
C GLU A 211 -4.07 6.90 -10.34
N SER A 212 -4.04 5.56 -10.45
CA SER A 212 -5.15 4.74 -9.96
C SER A 212 -5.27 4.74 -8.44
N ILE A 213 -4.14 4.83 -7.72
CA ILE A 213 -4.12 4.99 -6.26
C ILE A 213 -4.59 6.39 -5.84
N ARG A 214 -4.16 7.43 -6.56
CA ARG A 214 -4.64 8.81 -6.35
C ARG A 214 -6.15 8.91 -6.49
N ASP A 215 -6.72 8.32 -7.54
CA ASP A 215 -8.16 8.25 -7.72
C ASP A 215 -8.86 7.52 -6.56
N GLU A 216 -8.34 6.36 -6.14
CA GLU A 216 -8.96 5.54 -5.09
C GLU A 216 -8.94 6.26 -3.73
N LEU A 217 -7.91 7.06 -3.46
CA LEU A 217 -7.72 7.81 -2.22
C LEU A 217 -8.24 9.26 -2.29
N ALA A 218 -8.76 9.71 -3.44
CA ALA A 218 -9.18 11.09 -3.65
C ALA A 218 -10.19 11.57 -2.61
N ALA A 219 -11.16 10.72 -2.24
CA ALA A 219 -12.18 11.05 -1.24
C ALA A 219 -11.62 11.25 0.18
N ILE A 220 -10.43 10.70 0.47
CA ILE A 220 -9.75 10.84 1.76
C ILE A 220 -8.92 12.13 1.74
N VAL A 221 -8.10 12.35 0.71
CA VAL A 221 -7.15 13.47 0.67
C VAL A 221 -7.78 14.83 0.36
N THR A 222 -9.01 14.85 -0.17
CA THR A 222 -9.78 16.08 -0.43
C THR A 222 -10.59 16.56 0.78
N ARG A 223 -10.59 15.81 1.87
CA ARG A 223 -11.25 16.18 3.13
C ARG A 223 -10.54 17.36 3.80
N PRO A 224 -11.26 18.33 4.39
CA PRO A 224 -10.65 19.44 5.12
C PRO A 224 -9.68 18.98 6.23
N GLU A 225 -9.98 17.86 6.87
CA GLU A 225 -9.15 17.23 7.89
C GLU A 225 -7.76 16.86 7.37
N ALA A 226 -7.63 16.55 6.08
CA ALA A 226 -6.34 16.25 5.47
C ALA A 226 -5.42 17.48 5.40
N THR A 227 -5.97 18.71 5.39
CA THR A 227 -5.22 19.95 5.20
C THR A 227 -4.92 20.70 6.49
N VAL A 228 -5.32 20.19 7.65
CA VAL A 228 -5.06 20.80 8.97
C VAL A 228 -3.54 20.99 9.18
N PRO A 229 -3.02 22.20 9.50
CA PRO A 229 -1.59 22.47 9.58
C PRO A 229 -0.80 21.56 10.53
N ALA A 230 0.46 21.28 10.18
CA ALA A 230 1.34 20.44 11.00
C ALA A 230 1.54 20.96 12.42
N GLU A 231 1.67 22.28 12.61
CA GLU A 231 1.85 22.92 13.92
C GLU A 231 0.66 22.66 14.86
N GLU A 232 -0.56 22.74 14.33
CA GLU A 232 -1.80 22.47 15.08
C GLU A 232 -1.88 20.99 15.49
N ARG A 233 -1.46 20.09 14.60
CA ARG A 233 -1.38 18.66 14.91
C ARG A 233 -0.34 18.36 15.97
N TRP A 234 0.85 18.96 15.87
CA TRP A 234 1.89 18.79 16.88
C TRP A 234 1.45 19.20 18.28
N GLU A 235 0.73 20.33 18.41
CA GLU A 235 0.22 20.77 19.71
C GLU A 235 -0.81 19.79 20.30
N THR A 236 -1.63 19.19 19.43
CA THR A 236 -2.62 18.17 19.82
C THR A 236 -1.96 16.85 20.24
N LEU A 237 -0.85 16.47 19.59
CA LEU A 237 -0.18 15.19 19.79
C LEU A 237 0.84 15.19 20.92
N ARG A 238 1.47 16.33 21.24
CA ARG A 238 2.65 16.38 22.14
C ARG A 238 2.43 15.65 23.47
N SER A 239 1.24 15.74 24.06
CA SER A 239 0.91 15.09 25.33
C SER A 239 0.72 13.57 25.25
N ARG A 240 0.69 12.99 24.04
CA ARG A 240 0.41 11.58 23.76
C ARG A 240 1.62 10.82 23.21
N LEU A 241 2.73 11.51 22.95
CA LEU A 241 3.93 10.93 22.35
C LEU A 241 4.98 10.68 23.42
N ASP A 242 5.06 9.44 23.90
CA ASP A 242 5.96 9.03 24.99
C ASP A 242 7.46 9.17 24.65
N TRP A 243 7.80 9.28 23.37
CA TRP A 243 9.18 9.44 22.88
C TRP A 243 9.60 10.91 22.69
N ILE A 244 8.66 11.86 22.84
CA ILE A 244 8.98 13.29 22.92
C ILE A 244 9.10 13.64 24.41
N GLY A 245 10.33 13.59 24.92
CA GLY A 245 10.65 13.95 26.31
C GLY A 245 10.41 15.42 26.65
#